data_AF-A0A2H5W590-F1
#
_entry.id   AF-A0A2H5W590-F1
#
_cell.length_a   1.000
_cell.length_b   1.000
_cell.length_c   1.000
_cell.angle_alpha   90.00
_cell.angle_beta   90.00
_cell.angle_gamma   90.00
#
_symmetry.space_group_name_H-M   'P 1'
#
loop_
_entity.id
_entity.type
_entity.pdbx_description
1 polymer ?
#
loop_
_entity_poly.entity_id
_entity_poly.type
_entity_poly.pdbx_seq_one_letter_code
_entity_poly.pdbx_strand_id
1 'polypeptide(L)'
;MSDATAWLARVLIGLGLLLVALGLVLWALTRLPGLGFLGRLPGDFHWKKDSVEIYFPLATSLLISLLLTLLLNLLFWLKRR
;
A
#
# COMPACT_ATOMS: atom_id res chain seq x y z
N MET A 1 22.30 9.85 -26.64
CA MET A 1 22.38 8.59 -25.85
C MET A 1 22.05 8.80 -24.35
N SER A 2 21.69 10.01 -23.90
CA SER A 2 21.38 10.35 -22.50
C SER A 2 19.90 10.20 -22.12
N ASP A 3 19.00 10.33 -23.10
CA ASP A 3 17.57 10.47 -22.81
C ASP A 3 16.89 9.12 -22.54
N ALA A 4 17.33 8.08 -23.27
CA ALA A 4 16.89 6.70 -23.08
C ALA A 4 17.35 6.13 -21.73
N THR A 5 18.59 6.42 -21.32
CA THR A 5 19.14 5.97 -20.04
C THR A 5 18.46 6.69 -18.87
N ALA A 6 18.18 7.99 -19.02
CA ALA A 6 17.41 8.75 -18.03
C ALA A 6 15.99 8.21 -17.90
N TRP A 7 15.29 7.90 -19.00
CA TRP A 7 13.95 7.32 -18.94
C TRP A 7 13.95 5.95 -18.23
N LEU A 8 14.86 5.06 -18.62
CA LEU A 8 15.00 3.73 -18.02
C LEU A 8 15.28 3.82 -16.50
N ALA A 9 16.13 4.75 -16.08
CA ALA A 9 16.43 4.96 -14.66
C ALA A 9 15.18 5.30 -13.84
N ARG A 10 14.28 6.15 -14.34
CA ARG A 10 13.05 6.48 -13.58
C ARG A 10 12.02 5.37 -13.59
N VAL A 11 11.91 4.61 -14.68
CA VAL A 11 11.04 3.42 -14.72
C VAL A 11 11.50 2.41 -13.68
N LEU A 12 12.81 2.15 -13.61
CA LEU A 12 13.41 1.25 -12.61
C LEU A 12 13.16 1.73 -11.16
N ILE A 13 13.33 3.04 -10.90
CA ILE A 13 13.05 3.62 -9.58
C ILE A 13 11.57 3.47 -9.21
N GLY A 14 10.64 3.73 -10.15
CA GLY A 14 9.21 3.57 -9.93
C GLY A 14 8.79 2.13 -9.64
N LEU A 15 9.34 1.17 -10.39
CA LEU A 15 9.16 -0.27 -10.16
C LEU A 15 9.71 -0.71 -8.80
N GLY A 16 10.88 -0.22 -8.42
CA GLY A 16 11.47 -0.50 -7.10
C GLY A 16 10.57 -0.02 -5.96
N LEU A 17 10.04 1.20 -6.06
CA LEU A 17 9.10 1.74 -5.07
C LEU A 17 7.81 0.91 -4.99
N LEU A 18 7.28 0.46 -6.13
CA LEU A 18 6.10 -0.40 -6.17
C LEU A 18 6.36 -1.75 -5.46
N LEU A 19 7.51 -2.38 -5.72
CA LEU A 19 7.90 -3.64 -5.09
C LEU A 19 8.09 -3.48 -3.58
N VAL A 20 8.71 -2.39 -3.13
CA VAL A 20 8.85 -2.09 -1.69
C VAL A 20 7.46 -1.90 -1.05
N ALA A 21 6.56 -1.17 -1.70
CA ALA A 21 5.20 -0.98 -1.20
C ALA A 21 4.44 -2.32 -1.07
N LEU A 22 4.49 -3.18 -2.09
CA LEU A 22 3.90 -4.52 -2.04
C LEU A 22 4.55 -5.41 -0.97
N GLY A 23 5.87 -5.34 -0.83
CA GLY A 23 6.60 -6.05 0.22
C GLY A 23 6.19 -5.60 1.62
N LEU A 24 6.00 -4.29 1.84
CA LEU A 24 5.51 -3.74 3.11
C LEU A 24 4.08 -4.18 3.41
N VAL A 25 3.21 -4.24 2.40
CA VAL A 25 1.84 -4.77 2.52
C VAL A 25 1.91 -6.23 2.99
N LEU A 26 2.61 -7.10 2.25
CA LEU A 26 2.73 -8.53 2.58
C LEU A 26 3.41 -8.77 3.94
N TRP A 27 4.43 -7.98 4.25
CA TRP A 27 5.10 -8.03 5.55
C TRP A 27 4.15 -7.62 6.67
N ALA A 28 3.37 -6.56 6.50
CA ALA A 28 2.35 -6.17 7.47
C ALA A 28 1.28 -7.25 7.65
N LEU A 29 0.81 -7.87 6.56
CA LEU A 29 -0.14 -8.99 6.64
C LEU A 29 0.43 -10.22 7.39
N THR A 30 1.74 -10.47 7.31
CA THR A 30 2.37 -11.67 7.90
C THR A 30 2.93 -11.45 9.31
N ARG A 31 3.33 -10.22 9.67
CA ARG A 31 3.93 -9.89 10.97
C ARG A 31 2.96 -9.36 12.00
N LEU A 32 1.74 -8.97 11.63
CA LEU A 32 0.73 -8.52 12.59
C LEU A 32 0.17 -9.73 13.37
N PRO A 33 0.49 -9.87 14.68
CA PRO A 33 -0.01 -10.96 15.51
C PRO A 33 -1.50 -10.71 15.80
N GLY A 34 -2.36 -11.27 14.94
CA GLY A 34 -3.81 -11.07 14.96
C GLY A 34 -4.52 -11.61 13.72
N LEU A 35 -3.80 -11.87 12.62
CA LEU A 35 -4.34 -12.50 11.41
C LEU A 35 -4.38 -14.04 11.46
N GLY A 36 -3.63 -14.67 12.38
CA GLY A 36 -3.45 -16.12 12.41
C GLY A 36 -4.44 -16.92 13.27
N PHE A 37 -5.25 -16.28 14.14
CA PHE A 37 -6.19 -17.03 14.99
C PHE A 37 -7.44 -16.25 15.44
N LEU A 38 -7.45 -14.91 15.45
CA LEU A 38 -8.60 -14.08 15.87
C LEU A 38 -8.57 -12.73 15.12
N GLY A 39 -9.10 -12.70 13.89
CA GLY A 39 -8.91 -11.64 12.90
C GLY A 39 -9.20 -10.21 13.34
N ARG A 40 -8.17 -9.48 13.80
CA ARG A 40 -8.21 -8.02 14.02
C ARG A 40 -6.88 -7.40 13.63
N LEU A 41 -6.87 -6.64 12.53
CA LEU A 41 -5.76 -5.74 12.21
C LEU A 41 -5.73 -4.60 13.26
N PRO A 42 -4.62 -4.34 13.97
CA PRO A 42 -4.52 -3.15 14.81
C PRO A 42 -4.52 -1.92 13.89
N GLY A 43 -5.58 -1.12 14.01
CA GLY A 43 -5.91 -0.01 13.11
C GLY A 43 -7.23 -0.19 12.37
N ASP A 44 -7.69 -1.41 12.16
CA ASP A 44 -9.07 -1.66 11.75
C ASP A 44 -9.95 -1.69 12.99
N PHE A 45 -10.77 -0.65 13.15
CA PHE A 45 -11.68 -0.54 14.29
C PHE A 45 -12.79 -1.57 14.13
N HIS A 46 -12.73 -2.63 14.93
CA HIS A 46 -13.76 -3.66 14.99
C HIS A 46 -14.50 -3.57 16.32
N TRP A 47 -15.65 -2.90 16.31
CA TRP A 47 -16.53 -2.84 17.47
C TRP A 47 -17.60 -3.92 17.33
N LYS A 48 -17.59 -4.89 18.25
CA LYS A 48 -18.64 -5.91 18.34
C LYS A 48 -19.39 -5.75 19.67
N LYS A 49 -20.69 -5.47 19.62
CA LYS A 49 -21.58 -5.41 20.78
C LYS A 49 -22.86 -6.19 20.46
N ASP A 50 -23.11 -7.24 21.23
CA ASP A 50 -24.26 -8.15 21.10
C ASP A 50 -24.45 -8.66 19.66
N SER A 51 -25.39 -8.10 18.89
CA SER A 51 -25.69 -8.46 17.50
C SER A 51 -25.15 -7.47 16.46
N VAL A 52 -24.49 -6.39 16.89
CA VAL A 52 -23.99 -5.33 16.01
C VAL A 52 -22.48 -5.42 15.86
N GLU A 53 -22.03 -5.57 14.63
CA GLU A 53 -20.62 -5.64 14.25
C GLU A 53 -20.30 -4.46 13.32
N ILE A 54 -19.48 -3.53 13.79
CA ILE A 54 -19.00 -2.38 13.02
C ILE A 54 -17.53 -2.60 12.72
N TYR A 55 -17.20 -2.73 11.43
CA TYR A 55 -15.84 -2.88 10.94
C TYR A 55 -15.41 -1.61 10.20
N PHE A 56 -14.29 -1.03 10.61
CA PHE A 56 -13.80 0.24 10.09
C PHE A 56 -12.32 0.13 9.71
N PRO A 57 -12.01 -0.21 8.44
CA PRO A 57 -10.69 -0.62 8.02
C PRO A 57 -9.71 0.52 7.73
N LEU A 58 -9.42 1.36 8.73
CA LEU A 58 -8.59 2.57 8.57
C LEU A 58 -7.18 2.27 8.09
N ALA A 59 -6.54 1.23 8.62
CA ALA A 59 -5.17 0.88 8.24
C ALA A 59 -5.12 0.46 6.76
N THR A 60 -6.09 -0.36 6.35
CA THR A 60 -6.22 -0.82 4.97
C THR A 60 -6.50 0.35 4.02
N SER A 61 -7.43 1.25 4.36
CA SER A 61 -7.75 2.42 3.55
C SER A 61 -6.56 3.38 3.41
N LEU A 62 -5.78 3.58 4.47
CA LEU A 62 -4.60 4.45 4.45
C LEU A 62 -3.49 3.87 3.56
N LEU A 63 -3.28 2.56 3.63
CA LEU A 63 -2.30 1.84 2.81
C LEU A 63 -2.66 1.90 1.32
N ILE A 64 -3.92 1.63 0.98
CA ILE A 64 -4.44 1.75 -0.38
C ILE A 64 -4.27 3.17 -0.89
N SER A 65 -4.60 4.17 -0.07
CA SER A 65 -4.44 5.58 -0.45
C SER A 65 -2.98 5.91 -0.75
N LEU A 66 -2.03 5.49 0.09
CA LEU A 66 -0.61 5.77 -0.10
C LEU A 66 -0.07 5.12 -1.38
N LEU A 67 -0.44 3.86 -1.63
CA LEU A 67 -0.12 3.14 -2.87
C LEU A 67 -0.66 3.86 -4.09
N LEU A 68 -1.93 4.27 -4.05
CA LEU A 68 -2.59 4.95 -5.16
C LEU A 68 -1.97 6.33 -5.39
N THR A 69 -1.63 7.07 -4.34
CA THR A 69 -0.91 8.35 -4.44
C THR A 69 0.45 8.18 -5.09
N LEU A 70 1.24 7.17 -4.68
CA LEU A 70 2.55 6.88 -5.29
C LEU A 70 2.40 6.50 -6.77
N LEU A 71 1.41 5.66 -7.11
CA LEU A 71 1.16 5.22 -8.48
C LEU A 71 0.72 6.38 -9.37
N LEU A 72 -0.24 7.20 -8.91
CA LEU A 72 -0.73 8.37 -9.64
C LEU A 72 0.37 9.43 -9.79
N ASN A 73 1.18 9.65 -8.74
CA ASN A 73 2.32 10.57 -8.82
C ASN A 73 3.34 10.09 -9.87
N LEU A 74 3.67 8.79 -9.88
CA LEU A 74 4.54 8.21 -10.91
C LEU A 74 3.97 8.36 -12.32
N LEU A 75 2.67 8.12 -12.51
CA LEU A 75 1.99 8.30 -13.81
C LEU A 75 1.97 9.76 -14.25
N PHE A 76 1.64 10.70 -13.36
CA PHE A 76 1.66 12.13 -13.67
C PHE A 76 3.09 12.61 -13.94
N TRP A 77 4.07 12.09 -13.22
CA TRP A 77 5.46 12.38 -13.44
C TRP A 77 5.93 11.87 -14.82
N LEU A 78 5.49 10.68 -15.25
CA LEU A 78 5.80 10.11 -16.56
C LEU A 78 5.11 10.87 -17.70
N LYS A 79 3.86 11.32 -17.50
CA LYS A 79 3.06 12.05 -18.49
C LYS A 79 3.47 13.53 -18.64
N ARG A 80 4.09 14.14 -17.63
CA ARG A 80 4.55 15.55 -17.66
C ARG A 80 5.93 15.73 -18.31
N ARG A 81 6.45 14.70 -18.97
CA ARG A 81 7.64 14.73 -19.85
C ARG A 81 7.24 14.35 -21.27
#